data_AF-A0A4C2E8A1-F1
#
_entry.id   AF-A0A4C2E8A1-F1
#
_cell.length_a   1.000
_cell.length_b   1.000
_cell.length_c   1.000
_cell.angle_alpha   90.00
_cell.angle_beta   90.00
_cell.angle_gamma   90.00
#
_symmetry.space_group_name_H-M   'P 1'
#
loop_
_entity.id
_entity.type
_entity.pdbx_description
1 polymer ?
#
loop_
_entity_poly.entity_id
_entity_poly.type
_entity_poly.pdbx_seq_one_letter_code
_entity_poly.pdbx_strand_id
1 'polypeptide(L)'
;MIDLSEVLSSIHAILKVASSKCKVLDESFPVKFFEPNPEKIFDSYYKFIKNRSNNEGIIKNEDKLAMTTISQQFETGEYSSERGGFYRLYHDINLVCMMLIHYYPQGTRNYQMVDKFSKFAIELLLRECYRVGVSLMQVDPNEYLSKPEEKTELDRIIARDFIKISTNYKVPIAKTYHIRTKDLELFSSIIGKSSLDRRPQELPNSNFEINKIILQSNMCEDAPRLGFVAANTSNVPDPTLPPTEMMTRFLHPNWYALPTTTWLEYGDYKSWVPSFNENGTVIDSITKGIIWLERIGYMEAFSNANKERENAKKDEMDEKPKVEDSEGSKTGDSKYKEPEVIMPGEKDGVSEVSSLENGKQGASNLEPPVIKLQNLLEWSPANILDEESITSFKEGSQSRLISSTLLKIQKMRKSRIKSKVTKPSAEETRLYNKARRLMKEVILAKQTSRLPMNHCRSFPVLQANYNGSVPVVRAQPTRKRKHKRV
;
A
#
# COMPACT_ATOMS: atom_id res chain seq x y z
N MET A 1 -32.51 3.14 -9.07
CA MET A 1 -32.83 4.57 -9.27
C MET A 1 -32.46 5.27 -7.98
N ILE A 2 -31.61 6.29 -8.04
CA ILE A 2 -31.22 7.06 -6.86
C ILE A 2 -32.39 7.98 -6.56
N ASP A 3 -32.92 7.93 -5.34
CA ASP A 3 -33.99 8.83 -4.92
C ASP A 3 -33.38 10.22 -4.67
N LEU A 4 -33.75 11.19 -5.51
CA LEU A 4 -33.26 12.56 -5.44
C LEU A 4 -33.59 13.22 -4.08
N SER A 5 -34.70 12.80 -3.46
CA SER A 5 -35.13 13.32 -2.16
C SER A 5 -34.22 12.86 -1.02
N GLU A 6 -33.76 11.60 -1.06
CA GLU A 6 -32.83 11.03 -0.08
C GLU A 6 -31.45 11.70 -0.15
N VAL A 7 -30.99 12.02 -1.37
CA VAL A 7 -29.74 12.75 -1.60
C VAL A 7 -29.83 14.16 -1.01
N LEU A 8 -30.93 14.88 -1.25
CA LEU A 8 -31.16 16.22 -0.70
C LEU A 8 -31.22 16.23 0.83
N SER A 9 -31.91 15.25 1.43
CA SER A 9 -31.98 15.07 2.88
C SER A 9 -30.60 14.77 3.49
N SER A 10 -29.83 13.91 2.83
CA SER A 10 -28.45 13.58 3.25
C SER A 10 -27.52 14.79 3.17
N ILE A 11 -27.61 15.58 2.09
CA ILE A 11 -26.84 16.82 1.93
C ILE A 11 -27.21 17.81 3.04
N HIS A 12 -28.50 17.99 3.32
CA HIS A 12 -28.95 18.88 4.39
C HIS A 12 -28.37 18.47 5.76
N ALA A 13 -28.45 17.17 6.10
CA ALA A 13 -27.88 16.65 7.34
C ALA A 13 -26.37 16.92 7.45
N ILE A 14 -25.62 16.71 6.36
CA ILE A 14 -24.18 16.97 6.29
C ILE A 14 -23.89 18.47 6.46
N LEU A 15 -24.61 19.34 5.75
CA LEU A 15 -24.42 20.78 5.81
C LEU A 15 -24.74 21.33 7.21
N LYS A 16 -25.78 20.83 7.87
CA LYS A 16 -26.15 21.20 9.24
C LYS A 16 -25.07 20.85 10.26
N VAL A 17 -24.43 19.69 10.12
CA VAL A 17 -23.31 19.31 10.99
C VAL A 17 -22.06 20.14 10.68
N ALA A 18 -21.76 20.36 9.39
CA ALA A 18 -20.61 21.12 8.94
C ALA A 18 -20.69 22.62 9.31
N SER A 19 -21.89 23.19 9.37
CA SER A 19 -22.12 24.60 9.68
C SER A 19 -22.07 24.93 11.17
N SER A 20 -21.98 23.95 12.07
CA SER A 20 -22.03 24.13 13.54
C SER A 20 -21.12 25.24 14.10
N LYS A 21 -19.95 25.47 13.49
CA LYS A 21 -19.01 26.52 13.92
C LYS A 21 -19.18 27.86 13.20
N CYS A 22 -19.74 27.86 12.00
CA CYS A 22 -19.85 29.05 11.14
C CYS A 22 -21.26 29.66 11.14
N LYS A 23 -22.28 28.89 11.54
CA LYS A 23 -23.71 29.24 11.54
C LYS A 23 -24.27 29.72 10.20
N VAL A 24 -23.61 29.41 9.09
CA VAL A 24 -23.99 29.87 7.72
C VAL A 24 -25.44 29.54 7.36
N LEU A 25 -25.98 28.40 7.81
CA LEU A 25 -27.36 28.01 7.48
C LEU A 25 -28.43 28.79 8.24
N ASP A 26 -28.05 29.39 9.38
CA ASP A 26 -28.96 30.10 10.29
C ASP A 26 -28.94 31.62 10.05
N GLU A 27 -28.09 32.09 9.14
CA GLU A 27 -27.99 33.49 8.76
C GLU A 27 -29.14 33.88 7.83
N SER A 28 -29.70 35.07 8.08
CA SER A 28 -30.87 35.55 7.36
C SER A 28 -30.50 36.19 6.03
N PHE A 29 -31.19 35.82 4.95
CA PHE A 29 -31.05 36.42 3.63
C PHE A 29 -32.42 36.70 2.96
N PRO A 30 -32.49 37.59 1.96
CA PRO A 30 -33.76 37.95 1.31
C PRO A 30 -34.33 36.82 0.43
N VAL A 31 -35.59 36.42 0.68
CA VAL A 31 -36.28 35.32 -0.06
C VAL A 31 -36.39 35.58 -1.57
N LYS A 32 -36.62 36.84 -1.96
CA LYS A 32 -37.02 37.20 -3.33
C LYS A 32 -35.85 37.34 -4.31
N PHE A 33 -34.62 37.09 -3.88
CA PHE A 33 -33.44 37.28 -4.71
C PHE A 33 -33.03 35.96 -5.38
N PHE A 34 -33.02 35.94 -6.71
CA PHE A 34 -32.61 34.78 -7.50
C PHE A 34 -31.87 35.26 -8.75
N GLU A 35 -30.68 34.71 -8.99
CA GLU A 35 -29.91 34.96 -10.19
C GLU A 35 -29.65 33.63 -10.94
N PRO A 36 -29.99 33.53 -12.23
CA PRO A 36 -29.76 32.33 -13.03
C PRO A 36 -28.29 32.12 -13.41
N ASN A 37 -27.47 33.17 -13.45
CA ASN A 37 -26.04 33.06 -13.73
C ASN A 37 -25.21 33.13 -12.43
N PRO A 38 -24.47 32.07 -12.07
CA PRO A 38 -23.72 31.99 -10.82
C PRO A 38 -22.57 33.01 -10.72
N GLU A 39 -21.99 33.45 -11.84
CA GLU A 39 -20.87 34.40 -11.84
C GLU A 39 -21.32 35.82 -11.47
N LYS A 40 -22.58 36.15 -11.74
CA LYS A 40 -23.16 37.50 -11.57
C LYS A 40 -23.89 37.69 -10.24
N ILE A 41 -23.95 36.66 -9.39
CA ILE A 41 -24.67 36.69 -8.10
C ILE A 41 -24.28 37.93 -7.26
N PHE A 42 -22.99 38.22 -7.13
CA PHE A 42 -22.53 39.36 -6.34
C PHE A 42 -22.97 40.70 -6.93
N ASP A 43 -22.81 40.88 -8.24
CA ASP A 43 -23.14 42.14 -8.92
C ASP A 43 -24.65 42.39 -8.93
N SER A 44 -25.46 41.35 -9.10
CA SER A 44 -26.92 41.48 -9.03
C SER A 44 -27.40 41.70 -7.61
N TYR A 45 -26.78 41.07 -6.60
CA TYR A 45 -27.08 41.35 -5.19
C TYR A 45 -26.69 42.78 -4.80
N TYR A 46 -25.54 43.27 -5.26
CA TYR A 46 -25.13 44.66 -5.05
C TYR A 46 -26.12 45.64 -5.70
N LYS A 47 -26.58 45.38 -6.93
CA LYS A 47 -27.64 46.17 -7.58
C LYS A 47 -28.94 46.11 -6.79
N PHE A 48 -29.30 44.94 -6.26
CA PHE A 48 -30.50 44.74 -5.45
C PHE A 48 -30.45 45.59 -4.17
N ILE A 49 -29.32 45.61 -3.47
CA ILE A 49 -29.09 46.47 -2.30
C ILE A 49 -29.17 47.94 -2.72
N LYS A 50 -28.42 48.35 -3.76
CA LYS A 50 -28.37 49.75 -4.22
C LYS A 50 -29.74 50.32 -4.59
N ASN A 51 -30.60 49.51 -5.21
CA ASN A 51 -31.96 49.91 -5.57
C ASN A 51 -32.87 50.10 -4.35
N ARG A 52 -32.51 49.55 -3.19
CA ARG A 52 -33.30 49.58 -1.96
C ARG A 52 -32.67 50.42 -0.84
N SER A 53 -31.38 50.75 -0.92
CA SER A 53 -30.69 51.64 0.03
C SER A 53 -30.86 53.12 -0.33
N ASN A 54 -30.97 53.98 0.69
CA ASN A 54 -30.77 55.42 0.54
C ASN A 54 -29.28 55.77 0.32
N ASN A 55 -28.98 57.02 -0.07
CA ASN A 55 -27.60 57.53 -0.21
C ASN A 55 -26.78 57.42 1.10
N GLU A 56 -27.42 57.19 2.25
CA GLU A 56 -26.82 56.99 3.58
C GLU A 56 -26.62 55.51 3.95
N GLY A 57 -26.92 54.57 3.05
CA GLY A 57 -26.72 53.14 3.28
C GLY A 57 -27.82 52.43 4.08
N ILE A 58 -28.84 53.15 4.56
CA ILE A 58 -30.00 52.59 5.25
C ILE A 58 -30.96 51.99 4.23
N ILE A 59 -31.36 50.73 4.42
CA ILE A 59 -32.30 50.01 3.56
C ILE A 59 -33.72 50.59 3.77
N LYS A 60 -34.36 51.07 2.70
CA LYS A 60 -35.76 51.52 2.76
C LYS A 60 -36.66 50.32 3.09
N ASN A 61 -37.44 50.40 4.17
CA ASN A 61 -38.41 49.40 4.61
C ASN A 61 -37.80 48.03 4.96
N GLU A 62 -36.94 47.95 5.98
CA GLU A 62 -36.46 46.67 6.55
C GLU A 62 -37.61 45.72 6.89
N ASP A 63 -38.73 46.24 7.41
CA ASP A 63 -39.92 45.46 7.80
C ASP A 63 -40.69 44.81 6.63
N LYS A 64 -40.42 45.21 5.37
CA LYS A 64 -41.06 44.61 4.17
C LYS A 64 -40.19 43.57 3.48
N LEU A 65 -38.97 43.34 3.96
CA LEU A 65 -38.09 42.30 3.45
C LEU A 65 -38.44 40.99 4.15
N ALA A 66 -39.09 40.08 3.43
CA ALA A 66 -39.19 38.69 3.87
C ALA A 66 -37.76 38.11 3.91
N MET A 67 -37.24 37.98 5.12
CA MET A 67 -35.97 37.35 5.41
C MET A 67 -36.23 35.89 5.78
N THR A 68 -35.45 34.98 5.23
CA THR A 68 -35.46 33.56 5.59
C THR A 68 -34.05 33.07 5.83
N THR A 69 -33.96 31.91 6.47
CA THR A 69 -32.70 31.16 6.59
C THR A 69 -32.71 29.96 5.66
N ILE A 70 -31.54 29.41 5.35
CA ILE A 70 -31.44 28.21 4.49
C ILE A 70 -32.13 27.04 5.20
N SER A 71 -31.96 26.91 6.52
CA SER A 71 -32.64 25.91 7.35
C SER A 71 -34.18 25.98 7.21
N GLN A 72 -34.75 27.17 7.26
CA GLN A 72 -36.20 27.36 7.08
C GLN A 72 -36.66 27.00 5.66
N GLN A 73 -35.89 27.33 4.63
CA GLN A 73 -36.23 26.98 3.25
C GLN A 73 -36.19 25.47 2.97
N PHE A 74 -35.36 24.72 3.72
CA PHE A 74 -35.39 23.26 3.73
C PHE A 74 -36.65 22.71 4.39
N GLU A 75 -37.06 23.28 5.53
CA GLU A 75 -38.28 22.85 6.25
C GLU A 75 -39.55 23.14 5.46
N THR A 76 -39.59 24.23 4.68
CA THR A 76 -40.72 24.56 3.79
C THR A 76 -40.73 23.76 2.49
N GLY A 77 -39.69 22.97 2.22
CA GLY A 77 -39.59 22.15 1.00
C GLY A 77 -39.36 22.96 -0.28
N GLU A 78 -38.72 24.12 -0.19
CA GLU A 78 -38.54 25.01 -1.35
C GLU A 78 -37.49 24.49 -2.35
N TYR A 79 -36.62 23.58 -1.89
CA TYR A 79 -35.55 22.94 -2.66
C TYR A 79 -35.99 21.67 -3.40
N SER A 80 -37.20 21.64 -4.00
CA SER A 80 -37.66 20.46 -4.75
C SER A 80 -36.85 20.21 -6.03
N SER A 81 -36.55 18.92 -6.30
CA SER A 81 -35.78 18.47 -7.47
C SER A 81 -36.37 18.92 -8.81
N GLU A 82 -37.70 18.98 -8.91
CA GLU A 82 -38.42 19.37 -10.14
C GLU A 82 -38.25 20.86 -10.50
N ARG A 83 -37.88 21.71 -9.54
CA ARG A 83 -37.78 23.17 -9.71
C ARG A 83 -36.33 23.67 -9.77
N GLY A 84 -35.38 22.79 -10.08
CA GLY A 84 -33.96 23.11 -10.03
C GLY A 84 -33.47 23.36 -8.60
N GLY A 85 -34.03 22.65 -7.63
CA GLY A 85 -33.73 22.81 -6.20
C GLY A 85 -32.23 22.77 -5.86
N PHE A 86 -31.44 21.94 -6.56
CA PHE A 86 -29.99 21.90 -6.37
C PHE A 86 -29.28 23.20 -6.76
N TYR A 87 -29.71 23.88 -7.84
CA TYR A 87 -29.15 25.17 -8.22
C TYR A 87 -29.57 26.26 -7.23
N ARG A 88 -30.82 26.26 -6.77
CA ARG A 88 -31.28 27.18 -5.72
C ARG A 88 -30.47 27.03 -4.45
N LEU A 89 -30.24 25.80 -3.99
CA LEU A 89 -29.41 25.52 -2.83
C LEU A 89 -27.96 26.00 -3.03
N TYR A 90 -27.38 25.73 -4.20
CA TYR A 90 -26.05 26.23 -4.56
C TYR A 90 -25.99 27.77 -4.54
N HIS A 91 -26.99 28.43 -5.13
CA HIS A 91 -27.13 29.87 -5.19
C HIS A 91 -27.21 30.48 -3.79
N ASP A 92 -28.07 29.96 -2.92
CA ASP A 92 -28.30 30.51 -1.58
C ASP A 92 -27.07 30.32 -0.68
N ILE A 93 -26.42 29.15 -0.75
CA ILE A 93 -25.15 28.91 -0.03
C ILE A 93 -24.10 29.90 -0.49
N ASN A 94 -23.96 30.10 -1.81
CA ASN A 94 -22.96 31.02 -2.36
C ASN A 94 -23.25 32.47 -1.96
N LEU A 95 -24.52 32.89 -2.01
CA LEU A 95 -24.97 34.22 -1.61
C LEU A 95 -24.67 34.50 -0.14
N VAL A 96 -25.07 33.60 0.76
CA VAL A 96 -24.83 33.77 2.20
C VAL A 96 -23.32 33.76 2.50
N CYS A 97 -22.56 32.88 1.85
CA CYS A 97 -21.09 32.87 2.00
C CYS A 97 -20.48 34.20 1.52
N MET A 98 -20.93 34.77 0.40
CA MET A 98 -20.49 36.09 -0.06
C MET A 98 -20.83 37.18 0.95
N MET A 99 -22.07 37.21 1.47
CA MET A 99 -22.50 38.19 2.48
C MET A 99 -21.60 38.13 3.72
N LEU A 100 -21.35 36.94 4.25
CA LEU A 100 -20.52 36.76 5.45
C LEU A 100 -19.05 37.08 5.20
N ILE A 101 -18.50 36.74 4.04
CA ILE A 101 -17.12 37.10 3.65
C ILE A 101 -16.97 38.63 3.57
N HIS A 102 -17.98 39.33 3.06
CA HIS A 102 -18.00 40.79 3.01
C HIS A 102 -18.37 41.45 4.34
N TYR A 103 -18.99 40.73 5.28
CA TYR A 103 -19.26 41.19 6.64
C TYR A 103 -18.01 41.09 7.54
N TYR A 104 -17.32 39.94 7.51
CA TYR A 104 -16.15 39.73 8.35
C TYR A 104 -14.89 40.44 7.80
N PRO A 105 -14.01 40.96 8.68
CA PRO A 105 -12.69 41.44 8.26
C PRO A 105 -11.81 40.32 7.73
N GLN A 106 -10.95 40.67 6.76
CA GLN A 106 -10.04 39.73 6.13
C GLN A 106 -9.08 39.13 7.16
N GLY A 107 -8.87 37.81 7.12
CA GLY A 107 -7.93 37.10 7.99
C GLY A 107 -8.49 36.69 9.36
N THR A 108 -9.72 37.09 9.70
CA THR A 108 -10.38 36.60 10.91
C THR A 108 -10.69 35.10 10.82
N ARG A 109 -10.80 34.43 11.97
CA ARG A 109 -11.15 33.00 12.02
C ARG A 109 -12.50 32.74 11.34
N ASN A 110 -13.50 33.59 11.57
CA ASN A 110 -14.83 33.43 10.99
C ASN A 110 -14.79 33.56 9.47
N TYR A 111 -14.03 34.53 8.92
CA TYR A 111 -13.81 34.66 7.49
C TYR A 111 -13.24 33.37 6.87
N GLN A 112 -12.17 32.82 7.45
CA GLN A 112 -11.56 31.57 6.95
C GLN A 112 -12.48 30.36 7.10
N MET A 113 -13.29 30.33 8.15
CA MET A 113 -14.24 29.24 8.41
C MET A 113 -15.41 29.27 7.42
N VAL A 114 -15.91 30.46 7.06
CA VAL A 114 -16.91 30.63 6.00
C VAL A 114 -16.33 30.22 4.63
N ASP A 115 -15.10 30.65 4.32
CA ASP A 115 -14.43 30.25 3.07
C ASP A 115 -14.22 28.73 2.96
N LYS A 116 -13.79 28.07 4.05
CA LYS A 116 -13.66 26.61 4.11
C LYS A 116 -15.01 25.91 3.94
N PHE A 117 -16.05 26.41 4.60
CA PHE A 117 -17.41 25.88 4.45
C PHE A 117 -17.91 26.01 3.01
N SER A 118 -17.71 27.17 2.37
CA SER A 118 -18.08 27.41 0.98
C SER A 118 -17.39 26.42 0.03
N LYS A 119 -16.07 26.22 0.18
CA LYS A 119 -15.30 25.26 -0.64
C LYS A 119 -15.84 23.85 -0.48
N PHE A 120 -16.06 23.43 0.76
CA PHE A 120 -16.61 22.10 1.09
C PHE A 120 -18.02 21.90 0.51
N ALA A 121 -18.93 22.84 0.74
CA ALA A 121 -20.32 22.74 0.31
C ALA A 121 -20.44 22.73 -1.21
N ILE A 122 -19.72 23.60 -1.92
CA ILE A 122 -19.72 23.65 -3.38
C ILE A 122 -19.13 22.37 -3.98
N GLU A 123 -18.01 21.87 -3.44
CA GLU A 123 -17.40 20.62 -3.92
C GLU A 123 -18.28 19.39 -3.66
N LEU A 124 -19.00 19.36 -2.53
CA LEU A 124 -19.97 18.32 -2.22
C LEU A 124 -21.13 18.35 -3.21
N LEU A 125 -21.74 19.52 -3.42
CA LEU A 125 -22.86 19.68 -4.35
C LEU A 125 -22.47 19.30 -5.78
N LEU A 126 -21.33 19.78 -6.28
CA LEU A 126 -20.86 19.46 -7.64
C LEU A 126 -20.64 17.95 -7.83
N ARG A 127 -20.04 17.26 -6.84
CA ARG A 127 -19.80 15.81 -6.92
C ARG A 127 -21.08 15.00 -6.88
N GLU A 128 -21.99 15.31 -5.96
CA GLU A 128 -23.23 14.56 -5.82
C GLU A 128 -24.20 14.83 -6.97
N CYS A 129 -24.32 16.08 -7.44
CA CYS A 129 -25.11 16.39 -8.64
C CYS A 129 -24.56 15.65 -9.87
N TYR A 130 -23.24 15.59 -10.06
CA TYR A 130 -22.63 14.85 -11.16
C TYR A 130 -22.88 13.34 -11.08
N ARG A 131 -22.82 12.74 -9.88
CA ARG A 131 -23.14 11.31 -9.67
C ARG A 131 -24.57 10.96 -10.05
N VAL A 132 -25.50 11.89 -9.85
CA VAL A 132 -26.91 11.72 -10.21
C VAL A 132 -27.19 12.12 -11.67
N GLY A 133 -26.21 12.72 -12.37
CA GLY A 133 -26.34 13.15 -13.76
C GLY A 133 -27.00 14.52 -13.94
N VAL A 134 -27.08 15.33 -12.88
CA VAL A 134 -27.60 16.71 -12.93
C VAL A 134 -26.43 17.68 -13.06
N SER A 135 -26.45 18.53 -14.10
CA SER A 135 -25.49 19.63 -14.21
C SER A 135 -26.04 20.90 -13.57
N LEU A 136 -25.28 21.49 -12.63
CA LEU A 136 -25.63 22.75 -11.97
C LEU A 136 -25.39 23.97 -12.88
N MET A 137 -24.48 23.85 -13.85
CA MET A 137 -24.18 24.92 -14.81
C MET A 137 -24.56 24.45 -16.21
N GLN A 138 -25.25 25.31 -16.96
CA GLN A 138 -25.39 25.14 -18.40
C GLN A 138 -24.02 25.47 -18.99
N VAL A 139 -23.23 24.43 -19.24
CA VAL A 139 -21.94 24.58 -19.93
C VAL A 139 -22.27 24.79 -21.39
N ASP A 140 -22.12 26.02 -21.90
CA ASP A 140 -22.24 26.28 -23.33
C ASP A 140 -21.18 25.46 -24.07
N PRO A 141 -21.57 24.48 -24.92
CA PRO A 141 -20.61 23.64 -25.65
C PRO A 141 -19.69 24.48 -26.54
N ASN A 142 -20.16 25.65 -26.95
CA ASN A 142 -19.45 26.59 -27.81
C ASN A 142 -18.28 27.29 -27.11
N GLU A 143 -18.23 27.39 -25.78
CA GLU A 143 -17.08 27.98 -25.07
C GLU A 143 -15.81 27.11 -25.19
N TYR A 144 -15.99 25.79 -25.37
CA TYR A 144 -14.90 24.83 -25.53
C TYR A 144 -14.48 24.60 -26.99
N LEU A 145 -15.35 24.97 -27.95
CA LEU A 145 -15.07 24.90 -29.39
C LEU A 145 -14.44 26.19 -29.96
N SER A 146 -14.47 27.30 -29.22
CA SER A 146 -14.29 28.65 -29.79
C SER A 146 -12.96 29.35 -29.46
N LYS A 147 -11.88 28.62 -29.20
CA LYS A 147 -10.54 29.16 -29.42
C LYS A 147 -9.73 28.19 -30.27
N PRO A 148 -9.47 28.49 -31.55
CA PRO A 148 -8.35 27.86 -32.22
C PRO A 148 -7.10 28.32 -31.46
N GLU A 149 -6.62 27.48 -30.55
CA GLU A 149 -5.30 27.68 -29.95
C GLU A 149 -4.33 27.93 -31.11
N GLU A 150 -3.58 29.03 -31.03
CA GLU A 150 -2.47 29.26 -31.94
C GLU A 150 -1.56 28.04 -31.81
N LYS A 151 -1.61 27.14 -32.80
CA LYS A 151 -0.90 25.87 -32.73
C LYS A 151 0.59 26.15 -32.66
N THR A 152 1.14 26.07 -31.45
CA THR A 152 2.56 26.14 -31.16
C THR A 152 3.29 25.15 -32.08
N GLU A 153 4.53 25.44 -32.45
CA GLU A 153 5.35 24.48 -33.19
C GLU A 153 5.41 23.12 -32.48
N LEU A 154 5.55 23.13 -31.16
CA LEU A 154 5.51 21.93 -30.32
C LEU A 154 4.19 21.15 -30.47
N ASP A 155 3.04 21.84 -30.43
CA ASP A 155 1.74 21.20 -30.59
C ASP A 155 1.57 20.56 -31.96
N ARG A 156 2.19 21.13 -33.01
CA ARG A 156 2.18 20.55 -34.35
C ARG A 156 2.99 19.26 -34.42
N ILE A 157 4.13 19.19 -33.73
CA ILE A 157 4.94 17.98 -33.64
C ILE A 157 4.19 16.91 -32.85
N ILE A 158 3.67 17.25 -31.67
CA ILE A 158 2.92 16.30 -30.83
C ILE A 158 1.68 15.77 -31.56
N ALA A 159 0.94 16.62 -32.28
CA ALA A 159 -0.24 16.19 -33.03
C ALA A 159 0.08 15.31 -34.25
N ARG A 160 1.32 15.36 -34.77
CA ARG A 160 1.79 14.44 -35.81
C ARG A 160 2.18 13.09 -35.22
N ASP A 161 2.84 13.10 -34.08
CA ASP A 161 3.45 11.90 -33.49
C ASP A 161 2.48 11.13 -32.58
N PHE A 162 1.52 11.83 -31.95
CA PHE A 162 0.67 11.27 -30.90
C PHE A 162 -0.81 11.64 -31.06
N ILE A 163 -1.68 10.72 -30.63
CA ILE A 163 -3.11 10.98 -30.44
C ILE A 163 -3.32 11.56 -29.04
N LYS A 164 -3.86 12.78 -28.97
CA LYS A 164 -4.09 13.48 -27.69
C LYS A 164 -5.40 13.03 -27.04
N ILE A 165 -5.31 12.36 -25.89
CA ILE A 165 -6.43 12.15 -24.98
C ILE A 165 -6.31 13.21 -23.88
N SER A 166 -7.18 14.23 -23.93
CA SER A 166 -7.08 15.40 -23.06
C SER A 166 -8.10 15.38 -21.92
N THR A 167 -7.73 16.02 -20.82
CA THR A 167 -8.63 16.38 -19.72
C THR A 167 -8.41 17.85 -19.41
N ASN A 168 -9.49 18.59 -19.17
CA ASN A 168 -9.44 20.02 -18.88
C ASN A 168 -10.25 20.30 -17.61
N TYR A 169 -9.69 21.13 -16.73
CA TYR A 169 -10.34 21.58 -15.51
C TYR A 169 -9.84 22.99 -15.17
N LYS A 170 -10.73 23.82 -14.59
CA LYS A 170 -10.42 25.20 -14.19
C LYS A 170 -10.17 25.24 -12.68
N VAL A 171 -9.05 25.81 -12.24
CA VAL A 171 -8.72 26.00 -10.81
C VAL A 171 -8.33 27.45 -10.55
N PRO A 172 -8.81 28.08 -9.46
CA PRO A 172 -8.40 29.44 -9.13
C PRO A 172 -6.91 29.50 -8.74
N ILE A 173 -6.23 30.55 -9.21
CA ILE A 173 -4.84 30.84 -8.86
C ILE A 173 -4.73 31.46 -7.46
N ALA A 174 -3.60 31.18 -6.79
CA ALA A 174 -3.25 31.81 -5.53
C ALA A 174 -2.36 33.05 -5.76
N LYS A 175 -2.33 33.95 -4.77
CA LYS A 175 -1.51 35.18 -4.83
C LYS A 175 -0.58 35.26 -3.62
N THR A 176 0.62 35.81 -3.82
CA THR A 176 1.58 36.13 -2.77
C THR A 176 2.13 37.54 -2.96
N TYR A 177 2.72 38.08 -1.90
CA TYR A 177 3.54 39.28 -1.98
C TYR A 177 4.98 38.92 -2.34
N HIS A 178 5.59 39.74 -3.17
CA HIS A 178 6.98 39.68 -3.58
C HIS A 178 7.65 40.98 -3.18
N ILE A 179 8.86 40.87 -2.61
CA ILE A 179 9.72 42.02 -2.33
C ILE A 179 11.13 41.74 -2.83
N ARG A 180 11.74 42.77 -3.42
CA ARG A 180 13.15 42.75 -3.79
C ARG A 180 13.95 43.50 -2.75
N THR A 181 14.84 42.79 -2.05
CA THR A 181 15.84 43.41 -1.18
C THR A 181 17.14 43.64 -1.96
N LYS A 182 18.19 44.16 -1.31
CA LYS A 182 19.48 44.43 -1.96
C LYS A 182 20.10 43.17 -2.56
N ASP A 183 20.03 42.05 -1.83
CA ASP A 183 20.78 40.83 -2.16
C ASP A 183 19.86 39.67 -2.58
N LEU A 184 18.58 39.69 -2.18
CA LEU A 184 17.65 38.57 -2.36
C LEU A 184 16.24 39.03 -2.74
N GLU A 185 15.57 38.19 -3.53
CA GLU A 185 14.13 38.25 -3.76
C GLU A 185 13.43 37.38 -2.70
N LEU A 186 12.44 37.96 -2.03
CA LEU A 186 11.71 37.29 -0.97
C LEU A 186 10.23 37.19 -1.34
N PHE A 187 9.64 36.05 -1.01
CA PHE A 187 8.23 35.75 -1.23
C PHE A 187 7.52 35.58 0.11
N SER A 188 6.30 36.10 0.21
CA SER A 188 5.43 35.86 1.36
C SER A 188 4.71 34.51 1.25
N SER A 189 4.08 34.11 2.36
CA SER A 189 3.05 33.06 2.32
C SER A 189 1.86 33.45 1.44
N ILE A 190 1.06 32.45 1.05
CA ILE A 190 -0.17 32.62 0.27
C ILE A 190 -1.14 33.53 1.01
N ILE A 191 -1.66 34.52 0.30
CA ILE A 191 -2.67 35.43 0.82
C ILE A 191 -3.95 34.63 1.04
N GLY A 192 -4.42 34.53 2.29
CA GLY A 192 -5.64 33.83 2.67
C GLY A 192 -6.94 34.55 2.26
N LYS A 193 -6.94 35.26 1.13
CA LYS A 193 -8.12 35.92 0.57
C LYS A 193 -8.97 34.89 -0.17
N SER A 194 -10.26 34.85 0.13
CA SER A 194 -11.20 33.97 -0.56
C SER A 194 -11.37 34.36 -2.03
N SER A 195 -11.71 33.39 -2.89
CA SER A 195 -12.11 33.66 -4.27
C SER A 195 -13.43 34.43 -4.37
N LEU A 196 -14.26 34.40 -3.32
CA LEU A 196 -15.53 35.11 -3.25
C LEU A 196 -15.35 36.59 -2.85
N ASP A 197 -14.18 36.97 -2.35
CA ASP A 197 -13.92 38.32 -1.87
C ASP A 197 -13.62 39.28 -3.03
N ARG A 198 -14.59 40.16 -3.33
CA ARG A 198 -14.52 41.13 -4.41
C ARG A 198 -13.89 42.47 -4.00
N ARG A 199 -13.44 42.64 -2.75
CA ARG A 199 -12.78 43.88 -2.33
C ARG A 199 -11.52 44.13 -3.17
N PRO A 200 -11.18 45.39 -3.50
CA PRO A 200 -9.89 45.68 -4.12
C PRO A 200 -8.76 45.20 -3.20
N GLN A 201 -7.63 44.80 -3.79
CA GLN A 201 -6.51 44.34 -2.99
C GLN A 201 -5.82 45.55 -2.36
N GLU A 202 -5.86 45.64 -1.03
CA GLU A 202 -5.06 46.62 -0.31
C GLU A 202 -3.62 46.10 -0.18
N LEU A 203 -2.66 46.96 -0.52
CA LEU A 203 -1.25 46.68 -0.36
C LEU A 203 -0.80 47.23 1.00
N PRO A 204 -0.26 46.39 1.90
CA PRO A 204 0.25 46.87 3.18
C PRO A 204 1.38 47.90 3.03
N ASN A 205 2.14 47.81 1.94
CA ASN A 205 3.23 48.72 1.61
C ASN A 205 3.28 48.90 0.07
N SER A 206 3.64 50.10 -0.39
CA SER A 206 3.81 50.40 -1.83
C SER A 206 4.91 49.58 -2.49
N ASN A 207 5.89 49.11 -1.72
CA ASN A 207 7.02 48.33 -2.25
C ASN A 207 6.68 46.85 -2.48
N PHE A 208 5.46 46.42 -2.18
CA PHE A 208 5.05 45.03 -2.34
C PHE A 208 4.44 44.80 -3.72
N GLU A 209 5.01 43.85 -4.45
CA GLU A 209 4.46 43.38 -5.72
C GLU A 209 3.57 42.16 -5.49
N ILE A 210 2.54 41.99 -6.32
CA ILE A 210 1.66 40.82 -6.26
C ILE A 210 2.14 39.79 -7.27
N ASN A 211 2.60 38.64 -6.77
CA ASN A 211 2.91 37.50 -7.61
C ASN A 211 1.71 36.53 -7.68
N LYS A 212 1.49 35.92 -8.85
CA LYS A 212 0.44 34.92 -9.09
C LYS A 212 1.07 33.54 -9.14
N ILE A 213 0.67 32.66 -8.22
CA ILE A 213 1.17 31.28 -8.15
C ILE A 213 0.31 30.39 -9.02
N ILE A 214 0.97 29.73 -9.98
CA ILE A 214 0.38 28.68 -10.80
C ILE A 214 0.50 27.36 -10.03
N LEU A 215 -0.60 26.61 -9.96
CA LEU A 215 -0.64 25.31 -9.31
C LEU A 215 0.13 24.28 -10.15
N GLN A 216 0.79 23.34 -9.49
CA GLN A 216 1.47 22.24 -10.17
C GLN A 216 0.42 21.36 -10.87
N SER A 217 0.66 21.06 -12.14
CA SER A 217 -0.25 20.29 -13.00
C SER A 217 0.00 18.78 -12.97
N ASN A 218 1.10 18.33 -12.39
CA ASN A 218 1.50 16.92 -12.37
C ASN A 218 0.57 16.14 -11.41
N MET A 219 -0.29 15.29 -11.96
CA MET A 219 -1.25 14.51 -11.15
C MET A 219 -0.60 13.38 -10.35
N CYS A 220 0.51 12.82 -10.84
CA CYS A 220 1.20 11.70 -10.21
C CYS A 220 2.71 11.82 -10.46
N GLU A 221 3.41 12.58 -9.60
CA GLU A 221 4.86 12.55 -9.56
C GLU A 221 5.33 11.28 -8.83
N ASP A 222 6.30 10.57 -9.40
CA ASP A 222 6.82 9.34 -8.83
C ASP A 222 7.48 9.60 -7.47
N ALA A 223 6.89 9.03 -6.41
CA ALA A 223 7.46 9.09 -5.07
C ALA A 223 8.56 8.04 -4.87
N PRO A 224 9.61 8.35 -4.10
CA PRO A 224 10.64 7.36 -3.76
C PRO A 224 10.04 6.21 -2.94
N ARG A 225 10.66 5.03 -3.04
CA ARG A 225 10.26 3.86 -2.24
C ARG A 225 10.58 4.09 -0.76
N LEU A 226 9.87 3.39 0.13
CA LEU A 226 10.04 3.52 1.59
C LEU A 226 11.49 3.30 2.05
N GLY A 227 12.25 2.41 1.39
CA GLY A 227 13.66 2.16 1.70
C GLY A 227 14.58 3.36 1.49
N PHE A 228 14.20 4.34 0.66
CA PHE A 228 14.95 5.58 0.51
C PHE A 228 14.67 6.56 1.66
N VAL A 229 13.41 6.65 2.10
CA VAL A 229 12.98 7.56 3.18
C VAL A 229 13.46 7.05 4.55
N ALA A 230 13.42 5.74 4.76
CA ALA A 230 13.79 5.08 6.01
C ALA A 230 15.05 4.22 5.86
N ALA A 231 16.09 4.77 5.20
CA ALA A 231 17.38 4.10 5.10
C ALA A 231 18.03 3.99 6.49
N ASN A 232 18.68 2.85 6.76
CA ASN A 232 19.42 2.66 8.00
C ASN A 232 20.66 3.59 8.00
N THR A 233 20.70 4.55 8.92
CA THR A 233 21.83 5.47 9.14
C THR A 233 22.70 5.09 10.35
N SER A 234 22.42 3.93 10.96
CA SER A 234 23.16 3.41 12.11
C SER A 234 24.21 2.38 11.69
N ASN A 235 25.15 2.09 12.60
CA ASN A 235 26.15 1.04 12.42
C ASN A 235 25.59 -0.37 12.66
N VAL A 236 24.27 -0.53 12.86
CA VAL A 236 23.63 -1.84 13.02
C VAL A 236 23.74 -2.59 11.68
N PRO A 237 24.35 -3.79 11.66
CA PRO A 237 24.48 -4.57 10.43
C PRO A 237 23.12 -5.04 9.92
N ASP A 238 23.07 -5.43 8.65
CA ASP A 238 21.90 -6.06 8.07
C ASP A 238 21.57 -7.37 8.84
N PRO A 239 20.32 -7.58 9.29
CA PRO A 239 19.90 -8.80 9.99
C PRO A 239 20.14 -10.11 9.23
N THR A 240 20.41 -10.04 7.92
CA THR A 240 20.73 -11.22 7.10
C THR A 240 22.20 -11.65 7.18
N LEU A 241 23.07 -10.85 7.80
CA LEU A 241 24.49 -11.19 7.97
C LEU A 241 24.70 -12.13 9.18
N PRO A 242 25.53 -13.18 9.06
CA PRO A 242 25.94 -13.98 10.21
C PRO A 242 26.91 -13.19 11.11
N PRO A 243 26.92 -13.41 12.44
CA PRO A 243 26.14 -14.39 13.20
C PRO A 243 24.70 -13.90 13.50
N THR A 244 23.72 -14.78 13.27
CA THR A 244 22.30 -14.55 13.63
C THR A 244 21.91 -15.20 14.96
N GLU A 245 22.83 -15.97 15.55
CA GLU A 245 22.62 -16.71 16.79
C GLU A 245 22.97 -15.86 18.01
N MET A 246 22.07 -15.81 19.00
CA MET A 246 22.29 -15.02 20.22
C MET A 246 23.09 -15.78 21.30
N MET A 247 22.93 -17.09 21.42
CA MET A 247 23.44 -17.89 22.54
C MET A 247 24.51 -18.91 22.10
N THR A 248 25.49 -18.48 21.29
CA THR A 248 26.53 -19.40 20.78
C THR A 248 27.53 -19.86 21.85
N ARG A 249 27.78 -19.01 22.86
CA ARG A 249 28.75 -19.27 23.95
C ARG A 249 28.13 -19.11 25.33
N PHE A 250 26.81 -19.20 25.42
CA PHE A 250 26.14 -19.11 26.71
C PHE A 250 26.43 -20.38 27.52
N LEU A 251 27.11 -20.22 28.67
CA LEU A 251 27.21 -21.27 29.68
C LEU A 251 26.28 -20.94 30.83
N HIS A 252 25.31 -21.83 31.08
CA HIS A 252 24.50 -21.76 32.27
C HIS A 252 25.34 -22.15 33.49
N PRO A 253 25.21 -21.50 34.66
CA PRO A 253 26.01 -21.82 35.84
C PRO A 253 25.94 -23.28 36.30
N ASN A 254 24.82 -23.97 36.03
CA ASN A 254 24.66 -25.41 36.30
C ASN A 254 25.62 -26.30 35.49
N TRP A 255 26.28 -25.78 34.47
CA TRP A 255 27.26 -26.49 33.66
C TRP A 255 28.71 -26.18 34.06
N TYR A 256 28.93 -25.33 35.07
CA TYR A 256 30.27 -25.13 35.58
C TYR A 256 30.79 -26.41 36.22
N ALA A 257 32.06 -26.72 35.92
CA ALA A 257 32.77 -27.80 36.60
C ALA A 257 33.01 -27.39 38.05
N LEU A 258 32.36 -28.10 38.97
CA LEU A 258 32.59 -27.94 40.41
C LEU A 258 33.93 -28.59 40.80
N PRO A 259 34.68 -27.99 41.74
CA PRO A 259 35.91 -28.61 42.23
C PRO A 259 35.60 -29.93 42.92
N THR A 260 36.29 -30.99 42.48
CA THR A 260 36.16 -32.36 43.01
C THR A 260 37.53 -32.90 43.39
N THR A 261 37.56 -34.03 44.11
CA THR A 261 38.77 -34.66 44.62
C THR A 261 39.81 -34.90 43.53
N THR A 262 41.06 -34.55 43.84
CA THR A 262 42.20 -34.80 42.95
C THR A 262 42.90 -36.08 43.37
N TRP A 263 42.99 -37.06 42.47
CA TRP A 263 43.72 -38.31 42.71
C TRP A 263 45.20 -38.10 42.39
N LEU A 264 46.07 -38.53 43.31
CA LEU A 264 47.51 -38.33 43.25
C LEU A 264 48.21 -39.68 43.07
N GLU A 265 49.17 -39.73 42.16
CA GLU A 265 49.94 -40.93 41.86
C GLU A 265 51.40 -40.71 42.24
N TYR A 266 51.95 -41.58 43.11
CA TYR A 266 53.30 -41.45 43.67
C TYR A 266 54.27 -42.57 43.21
N GLY A 267 53.77 -43.54 42.42
CA GLY A 267 54.49 -44.71 41.88
C GLY A 267 54.12 -46.06 42.53
N ASP A 268 54.56 -47.16 41.90
CA ASP A 268 54.05 -48.53 42.12
C ASP A 268 54.19 -49.09 43.55
N TYR A 269 55.22 -48.69 44.30
CA TYR A 269 55.54 -49.26 45.62
C TYR A 269 55.27 -48.31 46.80
N LYS A 270 54.44 -47.28 46.60
CA LYS A 270 54.14 -46.27 47.63
C LYS A 270 52.68 -46.31 48.10
N SER A 271 52.24 -47.49 48.56
CA SER A 271 50.87 -47.72 49.07
C SER A 271 50.55 -47.02 50.40
N TRP A 272 51.55 -46.45 51.08
CA TRP A 272 51.39 -45.77 52.37
C TRP A 272 51.24 -44.24 52.25
N VAL A 273 51.38 -43.67 51.04
CA VAL A 273 51.29 -42.22 50.80
C VAL A 273 49.84 -41.80 50.57
N PRO A 274 49.39 -40.62 51.06
CA PRO A 274 48.03 -40.13 50.82
C PRO A 274 47.70 -40.07 49.33
N SER A 275 46.69 -40.82 48.88
CA SER A 275 46.41 -41.03 47.45
C SER A 275 45.48 -39.98 46.83
N PHE A 276 44.97 -39.03 47.62
CA PHE A 276 44.05 -38.00 47.15
C PHE A 276 44.20 -36.71 47.95
N ASN A 277 43.84 -35.59 47.31
CA ASN A 277 43.76 -34.27 47.94
C ASN A 277 42.35 -33.69 47.74
N GLU A 278 41.71 -33.32 48.85
CA GLU A 278 40.32 -32.86 48.96
C GLU A 278 40.20 -31.40 49.39
N ASN A 279 41.26 -30.61 49.20
CA ASN A 279 41.19 -29.19 49.53
C ASN A 279 40.19 -28.44 48.61
N GLY A 280 39.14 -27.86 49.20
CA GLY A 280 38.16 -27.03 48.48
C GLY A 280 37.20 -27.81 47.57
N THR A 281 36.95 -29.09 47.85
CA THR A 281 36.05 -29.93 47.04
C THR A 281 34.61 -29.86 47.50
N VAL A 282 33.66 -29.96 46.56
CA VAL A 282 32.22 -29.97 46.86
C VAL A 282 31.72 -31.35 47.29
N ILE A 283 32.45 -32.41 46.89
CA ILE A 283 32.05 -33.81 47.03
C ILE A 283 33.26 -34.62 47.52
N ASP A 284 33.03 -35.60 48.38
CA ASP A 284 34.05 -36.50 48.96
C ASP A 284 34.59 -37.52 47.94
N SER A 285 35.79 -38.06 48.17
CA SER A 285 36.47 -39.02 47.28
C SER A 285 35.69 -40.31 47.06
N ILE A 286 34.97 -40.79 48.08
CA ILE A 286 34.13 -41.99 47.98
C ILE A 286 32.99 -41.75 46.98
N THR A 287 32.24 -40.66 47.15
CA THR A 287 31.14 -40.27 46.24
C THR A 287 31.64 -39.95 44.83
N LYS A 288 32.79 -39.30 44.68
CA LYS A 288 33.42 -39.07 43.37
C LYS A 288 33.85 -40.38 42.71
N GLY A 289 34.39 -41.32 43.49
CA GLY A 289 34.78 -42.66 43.05
C GLY A 289 33.57 -43.49 42.62
N ILE A 290 32.45 -43.40 43.33
CA ILE A 290 31.18 -44.04 42.93
C ILE A 290 30.69 -43.44 41.60
N ILE A 291 30.66 -42.11 41.46
CA ILE A 291 30.26 -41.45 40.21
C ILE A 291 31.17 -41.85 39.04
N TRP A 292 32.48 -41.98 39.27
CA TRP A 292 33.43 -42.44 38.26
C TRP A 292 33.21 -43.92 37.92
N LEU A 293 33.01 -44.79 38.90
CA LEU A 293 32.77 -46.22 38.70
C LEU A 293 31.46 -46.45 37.92
N GLU A 294 30.40 -45.75 38.29
CA GLU A 294 29.09 -45.87 37.62
C GLU A 294 29.12 -45.36 36.18
N ARG A 295 29.78 -44.22 35.92
CA ARG A 295 29.76 -43.60 34.58
C ARG A 295 30.87 -44.11 33.65
N ILE A 296 32.05 -44.42 34.18
CA ILE A 296 33.24 -44.78 33.40
C ILE A 296 33.61 -46.24 33.65
N GLY A 297 33.78 -46.65 34.90
CA GLY A 297 34.28 -47.99 35.24
C GLY A 297 33.40 -49.13 34.73
N TYR A 298 32.08 -49.08 34.93
CA TYR A 298 31.16 -50.09 34.40
C TYR A 298 31.01 -50.01 32.88
N MET A 299 31.17 -48.82 32.29
CA MET A 299 31.15 -48.66 30.83
C MET A 299 32.38 -49.34 30.18
N GLU A 300 33.56 -49.20 30.78
CA GLU A 300 34.78 -49.88 30.35
C GLU A 300 34.72 -51.39 30.57
N ALA A 301 34.24 -51.83 31.75
CA ALA A 301 34.07 -53.26 32.04
C ALA A 301 33.07 -53.93 31.05
N PHE A 302 31.97 -53.25 30.72
CA PHE A 302 31.02 -53.73 29.73
C PHE A 302 31.60 -53.73 28.31
N SER A 303 32.40 -52.71 27.95
CA SER A 303 33.11 -52.67 26.66
C SER A 303 34.14 -53.79 26.54
N ASN A 304 34.91 -54.07 27.58
CA ASN A 304 35.92 -55.14 27.59
C ASN A 304 35.26 -56.53 27.58
N ALA A 305 34.20 -56.76 28.34
CA ALA A 305 33.44 -58.00 28.30
C ALA A 305 32.80 -58.26 26.91
N ASN A 306 32.37 -57.20 26.20
CA ASN A 306 31.91 -57.33 24.82
C ASN A 306 33.05 -57.63 23.85
N LYS A 307 34.23 -57.01 24.00
CA LYS A 307 35.41 -57.34 23.19
C LYS A 307 35.89 -58.78 23.42
N GLU A 308 35.85 -59.27 24.66
CA GLU A 308 36.18 -60.66 25.00
C GLU A 308 35.15 -61.64 24.42
N ARG A 309 33.85 -61.29 24.41
CA ARG A 309 32.82 -62.08 23.74
C ARG A 309 32.94 -62.06 22.21
N GLU A 310 33.35 -60.94 21.62
CA GLU A 310 33.64 -60.86 20.18
C GLU A 310 34.89 -61.64 19.80
N ASN A 311 35.92 -61.65 20.65
CA ASN A 311 37.12 -62.47 20.45
C ASN A 311 36.81 -63.97 20.63
N ALA A 312 36.04 -64.35 21.65
CA ALA A 312 35.59 -65.73 21.83
C ALA A 312 34.73 -66.25 20.66
N LYS A 313 33.91 -65.39 20.03
CA LYS A 313 33.16 -65.72 18.80
C LYS A 313 34.04 -65.84 17.56
N LYS A 314 35.20 -65.17 17.52
CA LYS A 314 36.18 -65.36 16.44
C LYS A 314 36.96 -66.67 16.62
N ASP A 315 37.29 -67.02 17.85
CA ASP A 315 37.96 -68.29 18.15
C ASP A 315 37.04 -69.51 17.92
N GLU A 316 35.72 -69.38 18.08
CA GLU A 316 34.74 -70.43 17.72
C GLU A 316 34.48 -70.59 16.20
N MET A 317 34.91 -69.64 15.35
CA MET A 317 34.75 -69.74 13.88
C MET A 317 35.95 -70.39 13.15
N ASP A 318 37.09 -70.58 13.82
CA ASP A 318 38.30 -71.18 13.23
C ASP A 318 38.42 -72.72 13.44
N GLU A 319 37.46 -73.36 14.11
CA GLU A 319 37.45 -74.82 14.38
C GLU A 319 36.45 -75.63 13.51
N LYS A 320 36.37 -75.36 12.19
CA LYS A 320 35.79 -76.32 11.23
C LYS A 320 36.67 -76.49 9.98
N PRO A 321 37.00 -77.74 9.57
CA PRO A 321 37.89 -77.98 8.44
C PRO A 321 37.18 -77.73 7.09
N LYS A 322 37.93 -77.15 6.17
CA LYS A 322 37.63 -77.01 4.74
C LYS A 322 37.60 -78.39 4.05
N VAL A 323 36.63 -78.58 3.15
CA VAL A 323 36.73 -79.45 1.97
C VAL A 323 36.38 -78.61 0.74
N GLU A 324 37.18 -78.81 -0.30
CA GLU A 324 37.21 -78.23 -1.66
C GLU A 324 35.84 -78.35 -2.38
N ASP A 325 35.45 -77.57 -3.40
CA ASP A 325 36.21 -77.34 -4.63
C ASP A 325 35.56 -76.30 -5.59
N SER A 326 36.34 -75.92 -6.60
CA SER A 326 36.00 -75.36 -7.92
C SER A 326 35.82 -73.83 -8.15
N GLU A 327 36.91 -73.25 -8.64
CA GLU A 327 37.08 -72.55 -9.93
C GLU A 327 36.18 -71.34 -10.33
N GLY A 328 36.86 -70.23 -10.68
CA GLY A 328 36.47 -69.42 -11.85
C GLY A 328 36.65 -67.91 -11.78
N SER A 329 37.79 -67.42 -12.31
CA SER A 329 38.00 -66.09 -12.94
C SER A 329 38.09 -64.85 -12.02
N LYS A 330 39.28 -64.29 -11.70
CA LYS A 330 40.11 -63.35 -12.50
C LYS A 330 39.24 -62.34 -13.28
N THR A 331 39.39 -61.02 -13.24
CA THR A 331 40.46 -60.07 -12.90
C THR A 331 39.78 -58.69 -12.92
N GLY A 332 40.05 -57.77 -12.01
CA GLY A 332 41.19 -56.86 -12.15
C GLY A 332 40.67 -55.42 -12.16
N ASP A 333 40.87 -54.76 -11.03
CA ASP A 333 40.46 -53.39 -10.76
C ASP A 333 41.46 -52.36 -11.33
N SER A 334 40.93 -51.15 -11.52
CA SER A 334 41.61 -49.86 -11.38
C SER A 334 42.19 -49.13 -12.62
N LYS A 335 41.68 -47.89 -12.76
CA LYS A 335 42.38 -46.58 -12.81
C LYS A 335 42.10 -45.64 -14.02
N TYR A 336 41.32 -44.60 -13.70
CA TYR A 336 41.49 -43.15 -13.94
C TYR A 336 42.16 -42.63 -15.22
N LYS A 337 41.49 -41.66 -15.88
CA LYS A 337 42.02 -40.34 -16.29
C LYS A 337 40.91 -39.39 -16.76
N GLU A 338 40.80 -38.21 -16.14
CA GLU A 338 40.20 -36.97 -16.68
C GLU A 338 41.22 -36.27 -17.62
N PRO A 339 40.99 -35.02 -18.10
CA PRO A 339 39.94 -34.48 -18.98
C PRO A 339 40.56 -33.71 -20.18
N GLU A 340 39.77 -33.19 -21.15
CA GLU A 340 40.14 -31.96 -21.88
C GLU A 340 38.97 -31.27 -22.61
N VAL A 341 39.13 -29.96 -22.74
CA VAL A 341 38.16 -28.88 -23.00
C VAL A 341 38.21 -28.43 -24.47
N ILE A 342 37.06 -28.17 -25.13
CA ILE A 342 36.94 -27.11 -26.18
C ILE A 342 35.48 -26.56 -26.22
N MET A 343 35.33 -25.25 -26.00
CA MET A 343 34.32 -24.35 -26.63
C MET A 343 35.07 -23.56 -27.74
N PRO A 344 34.47 -23.05 -28.86
CA PRO A 344 33.26 -22.19 -28.86
C PRO A 344 32.38 -22.21 -30.14
N GLY A 345 31.27 -21.45 -30.13
CA GLY A 345 30.77 -20.77 -31.34
C GLY A 345 29.29 -20.96 -31.69
N GLU A 346 28.53 -19.86 -31.59
CA GLU A 346 27.14 -19.63 -31.99
C GLU A 346 26.77 -20.09 -33.41
N LYS A 347 25.53 -20.58 -33.58
CA LYS A 347 24.65 -20.21 -34.69
C LYS A 347 23.18 -20.54 -34.36
N ASP A 348 22.31 -19.61 -34.76
CA ASP A 348 20.86 -19.67 -34.76
C ASP A 348 20.28 -20.98 -35.30
N GLY A 349 19.11 -21.35 -34.80
CA GLY A 349 18.30 -22.38 -35.47
C GLY A 349 17.21 -22.96 -34.60
N VAL A 350 16.00 -22.44 -34.79
CA VAL A 350 14.71 -23.06 -34.51
C VAL A 350 14.75 -24.58 -34.70
N SER A 351 14.24 -25.34 -33.74
CA SER A 351 13.85 -26.75 -33.89
C SER A 351 12.56 -26.93 -33.11
N GLU A 352 11.42 -26.73 -33.77
CA GLU A 352 10.69 -27.79 -34.49
C GLU A 352 10.51 -29.05 -33.66
N VAL A 353 9.30 -29.13 -33.12
CA VAL A 353 8.69 -30.27 -32.47
C VAL A 353 8.66 -31.41 -33.47
N SER A 354 9.29 -32.52 -33.09
CA SER A 354 9.33 -33.78 -33.80
C SER A 354 7.94 -34.26 -34.21
N SER A 355 7.76 -34.38 -35.51
CA SER A 355 6.69 -35.07 -36.21
C SER A 355 6.70 -36.57 -35.88
N LEU A 356 5.61 -37.04 -35.25
CA LEU A 356 5.16 -38.42 -35.30
C LEU A 356 3.82 -38.43 -36.04
N GLU A 357 3.88 -38.53 -37.37
CA GLU A 357 2.75 -38.93 -38.19
C GLU A 357 2.63 -40.46 -38.19
N ASN A 358 1.54 -41.00 -37.64
CA ASN A 358 0.46 -41.64 -38.41
C ASN A 358 -0.31 -42.64 -37.54
N GLY A 359 -1.41 -42.14 -36.99
CA GLY A 359 -2.57 -42.94 -36.61
C GLY A 359 -3.81 -42.22 -37.14
N LYS A 360 -4.18 -42.52 -38.39
CA LYS A 360 -5.47 -42.10 -38.96
C LYS A 360 -6.60 -42.67 -38.09
N GLN A 361 -7.31 -41.80 -37.38
CA GLN A 361 -8.73 -41.93 -37.06
C GLN A 361 -9.25 -40.60 -36.47
N GLY A 362 -10.22 -39.98 -37.15
CA GLY A 362 -11.06 -38.93 -36.56
C GLY A 362 -10.73 -37.47 -36.90
N ALA A 363 -10.37 -37.14 -38.15
CA ALA A 363 -10.52 -35.77 -38.65
C ALA A 363 -12.03 -35.45 -38.78
N SER A 364 -12.67 -35.08 -37.67
CA SER A 364 -13.92 -34.34 -37.73
C SER A 364 -13.58 -32.92 -38.19
N ASN A 365 -14.28 -32.45 -39.21
CA ASN A 365 -14.29 -31.07 -39.66
C ASN A 365 -14.61 -30.16 -38.47
N LEU A 366 -13.59 -29.60 -37.83
CA LEU A 366 -13.75 -28.49 -36.90
C LEU A 366 -13.31 -27.24 -37.66
N GLU A 367 -14.30 -26.43 -38.00
CA GLU A 367 -14.10 -25.04 -38.44
C GLU A 367 -13.03 -24.36 -37.57
N PRO A 368 -12.21 -23.44 -38.11
CA PRO A 368 -11.28 -22.68 -37.30
C PRO A 368 -12.03 -22.09 -36.11
N PRO A 369 -11.50 -22.19 -34.87
CA PRO A 369 -12.24 -21.82 -33.67
C PRO A 369 -12.68 -20.36 -33.79
N VAL A 370 -14.00 -20.14 -33.84
CA VAL A 370 -14.57 -18.78 -33.91
C VAL A 370 -14.20 -18.03 -32.64
N ILE A 371 -13.27 -17.07 -32.77
CA ILE A 371 -12.81 -16.24 -31.66
C ILE A 371 -13.90 -15.21 -31.33
N LYS A 372 -14.56 -15.40 -30.19
CA LYS A 372 -15.55 -14.43 -29.66
C LYS A 372 -14.84 -13.38 -28.83
N LEU A 373 -14.89 -12.11 -29.25
CA LEU A 373 -14.25 -10.98 -28.54
C LEU A 373 -14.78 -10.83 -27.10
N GLN A 374 -16.05 -11.10 -26.87
CA GLN A 374 -16.63 -11.08 -25.52
C GLN A 374 -15.93 -12.06 -24.59
N ASN A 375 -15.64 -13.28 -25.05
CA ASN A 375 -14.96 -14.28 -24.24
C ASN A 375 -13.52 -13.89 -23.93
N LEU A 376 -12.85 -13.13 -24.80
CA LEU A 376 -11.50 -12.62 -24.54
C LEU A 376 -11.49 -11.51 -23.49
N LEU A 377 -12.47 -10.60 -23.54
CA LEU A 377 -12.59 -9.50 -22.59
C LEU A 377 -12.96 -10.00 -21.18
N GLU A 378 -13.84 -11.00 -21.09
CA GLU A 378 -14.33 -11.55 -19.81
C GLU A 378 -13.44 -12.68 -19.23
N TRP A 379 -12.37 -13.07 -19.94
CA TRP A 379 -11.52 -14.17 -19.51
C TRP A 379 -10.72 -13.80 -18.26
N SER A 380 -10.73 -14.71 -17.27
CA SER A 380 -9.84 -14.63 -16.11
C SER A 380 -9.25 -16.00 -15.77
N PRO A 381 -8.04 -16.07 -15.17
CA PRO A 381 -7.46 -17.34 -14.69
C PRO A 381 -8.34 -18.06 -13.64
N ALA A 382 -9.31 -17.36 -13.07
CA ALA A 382 -10.27 -17.89 -12.12
C ALA A 382 -11.50 -18.50 -12.79
N ASN A 383 -11.57 -18.66 -14.12
CA ASN A 383 -12.73 -19.22 -14.81
C ASN A 383 -12.61 -20.73 -15.14
N ILE A 384 -11.48 -21.38 -14.83
CA ILE A 384 -11.26 -22.81 -15.12
C ILE A 384 -12.01 -23.71 -14.13
N LEU A 385 -13.09 -24.35 -14.56
CA LEU A 385 -13.90 -25.27 -13.74
C LEU A 385 -13.30 -26.67 -13.69
N ASP A 386 -13.33 -27.27 -12.51
CA ASP A 386 -12.95 -28.68 -12.30
C ASP A 386 -14.23 -29.50 -12.09
N GLU A 387 -14.33 -30.70 -12.65
CA GLU A 387 -15.50 -31.58 -12.46
C GLU A 387 -15.78 -31.89 -10.98
N GLU A 388 -14.73 -32.05 -10.17
CA GLU A 388 -14.81 -32.24 -8.71
C GLU A 388 -15.55 -31.11 -8.00
N SER A 389 -15.46 -29.88 -8.52
CA SER A 389 -16.21 -28.76 -7.96
C SER A 389 -17.71 -28.91 -8.21
N ILE A 390 -18.07 -29.38 -9.41
CA ILE A 390 -19.47 -29.56 -9.82
C ILE A 390 -20.10 -30.70 -9.03
N THR A 391 -19.41 -31.83 -8.88
CA THR A 391 -19.90 -32.97 -8.09
C THR A 391 -20.08 -32.59 -6.62
N SER A 392 -19.11 -31.88 -6.03
CA SER A 392 -19.18 -31.44 -4.64
C SER A 392 -20.35 -30.49 -4.36
N PHE A 393 -20.74 -29.67 -5.34
CA PHE A 393 -21.93 -28.82 -5.24
C PHE A 393 -23.23 -29.61 -5.36
N LYS A 394 -23.29 -30.61 -6.25
CA LYS A 394 -24.44 -31.52 -6.37
C LYS A 394 -24.67 -32.34 -5.10
N GLU A 395 -23.59 -32.78 -4.46
CA GLU A 395 -23.61 -33.63 -3.26
C GLU A 395 -23.69 -32.84 -1.94
N GLY A 396 -23.55 -31.51 -1.97
CA GLY A 396 -23.52 -30.67 -0.77
C GLY A 396 -22.23 -30.74 0.06
N SER A 397 -21.18 -31.41 -0.45
CA SER A 397 -19.88 -31.63 0.22
C SER A 397 -18.87 -30.46 0.04
N GLN A 398 -19.35 -29.30 -0.41
CA GLN A 398 -18.53 -28.12 -0.73
C GLN A 398 -17.60 -27.65 0.40
N SER A 399 -18.05 -27.70 1.67
CA SER A 399 -17.25 -27.25 2.82
C SER A 399 -16.03 -28.13 3.06
N ARG A 400 -16.18 -29.44 2.81
CA ARG A 400 -15.09 -30.42 2.89
C ARG A 400 -14.08 -30.19 1.78
N LEU A 401 -14.54 -29.91 0.55
CA LEU A 401 -13.65 -29.57 -0.58
C LEU A 401 -12.89 -28.26 -0.33
N ILE A 402 -13.54 -27.24 0.23
CA ILE A 402 -12.85 -25.98 0.60
C ILE A 402 -11.79 -26.26 1.67
N SER A 403 -12.11 -27.06 2.69
CA SER A 403 -11.17 -27.38 3.76
C SER A 403 -9.97 -28.19 3.26
N SER A 404 -10.19 -29.20 2.41
CA SER A 404 -9.12 -30.02 1.84
C SER A 404 -8.22 -29.22 0.90
N THR A 405 -8.79 -28.32 0.09
CA THR A 405 -8.02 -27.44 -0.80
C THR A 405 -7.18 -26.43 -0.02
N LEU A 406 -7.70 -25.83 1.06
CA LEU A 406 -6.93 -24.93 1.93
C LEU A 406 -5.78 -25.65 2.65
N LEU A 407 -6.00 -26.87 3.14
CA LEU A 407 -4.94 -27.69 3.74
C LEU A 407 -3.85 -28.04 2.71
N LYS A 408 -4.23 -28.33 1.46
CA LYS A 408 -3.29 -28.57 0.37
C LYS A 408 -2.45 -27.32 0.06
N ILE A 409 -3.07 -26.14 -0.01
CA ILE A 409 -2.36 -24.85 -0.17
C ILE A 409 -1.39 -24.61 0.99
N GLN A 410 -1.80 -24.87 2.23
CA GLN A 410 -0.94 -24.74 3.40
C GLN A 410 0.29 -25.68 3.32
N LYS A 411 0.09 -26.94 2.91
CA LYS A 411 1.18 -27.92 2.74
C LYS A 411 2.18 -27.44 1.66
N MET A 412 1.68 -27.00 0.50
CA MET A 412 2.54 -26.46 -0.57
C MET A 412 3.29 -25.21 -0.13
N ARG A 413 2.64 -24.29 0.59
CA ARG A 413 3.29 -23.10 1.16
C ARG A 413 4.40 -23.48 2.15
N LYS A 414 4.16 -24.46 3.04
CA LYS A 414 5.20 -24.96 3.96
C LYS A 414 6.39 -25.54 3.19
N SER A 415 6.15 -26.30 2.12
CA SER A 415 7.22 -26.81 1.25
C SER A 415 7.97 -25.67 0.56
N ARG A 416 7.27 -24.65 0.06
CA ARG A 416 7.85 -23.46 -0.60
C ARG A 416 8.74 -22.64 0.33
N ILE A 417 8.33 -22.44 1.59
CA ILE A 417 9.14 -21.75 2.60
C ILE A 417 10.41 -22.55 2.92
N LYS A 418 10.29 -23.88 3.06
CA LYS A 418 11.44 -24.77 3.29
C LYS A 418 12.43 -24.77 2.13
N SER A 419 11.95 -24.71 0.89
CA SER A 419 12.79 -24.65 -0.30
C SER A 419 13.31 -23.25 -0.63
N LYS A 420 12.98 -22.23 0.17
CA LYS A 420 13.38 -20.82 -0.03
C LYS A 420 12.93 -20.22 -1.39
N VAL A 421 11.84 -20.74 -1.97
CA VAL A 421 11.27 -20.19 -3.21
C VAL A 421 10.26 -19.10 -2.88
N THR A 422 10.38 -17.92 -3.50
CA THR A 422 9.50 -16.78 -3.21
C THR A 422 8.19 -16.83 -4.00
N LYS A 423 8.25 -17.17 -5.29
CA LYS A 423 7.06 -17.23 -6.17
C LYS A 423 6.22 -18.49 -5.90
N PRO A 424 4.88 -18.39 -5.84
CA PRO A 424 4.01 -19.56 -5.72
C PRO A 424 4.04 -20.41 -7.00
N SER A 425 3.75 -21.71 -6.88
CA SER A 425 3.63 -22.59 -8.04
C SER A 425 2.32 -22.33 -8.80
N ALA A 426 2.25 -22.71 -10.08
CA ALA A 426 1.03 -22.63 -10.87
C ALA A 426 -0.13 -23.47 -10.28
N GLU A 427 0.19 -24.58 -9.62
CA GLU A 427 -0.80 -25.39 -8.92
C GLU A 427 -1.34 -24.69 -7.66
N GLU A 428 -0.48 -23.99 -6.91
CA GLU A 428 -0.88 -23.19 -5.74
C GLU A 428 -1.85 -22.07 -6.15
N THR A 429 -1.56 -21.37 -7.26
CA THR A 429 -2.44 -20.32 -7.78
C THR A 429 -3.75 -20.87 -8.34
N ARG A 430 -3.73 -22.02 -9.04
CA ARG A 430 -4.94 -22.72 -9.49
C ARG A 430 -5.83 -23.11 -8.31
N LEU A 431 -5.25 -23.70 -7.26
CA LEU A 431 -6.00 -24.10 -6.07
C LEU A 431 -6.54 -22.91 -5.29
N TYR A 432 -5.81 -21.80 -5.22
CA TYR A 432 -6.31 -20.54 -4.65
C TYR A 432 -7.53 -20.01 -5.42
N ASN A 433 -7.46 -19.96 -6.74
CA ASN A 433 -8.57 -19.53 -7.59
C ASN A 433 -9.79 -20.47 -7.47
N LYS A 434 -9.55 -21.79 -7.37
CA LYS A 434 -10.59 -22.80 -7.09
C LYS A 434 -11.30 -22.49 -5.77
N ALA A 435 -10.56 -22.34 -4.67
CA ALA A 435 -11.13 -22.05 -3.35
C ALA A 435 -11.91 -20.71 -3.34
N ARG A 436 -11.36 -19.65 -3.96
CA ARG A 436 -12.04 -18.36 -4.11
C ARG A 436 -13.37 -18.49 -4.84
N ARG A 437 -13.42 -19.27 -5.91
CA ARG A 437 -14.65 -19.50 -6.69
C ARG A 437 -15.68 -20.29 -5.88
N LEU A 438 -15.28 -21.40 -5.25
CA LEU A 438 -16.16 -22.19 -4.39
C LEU A 438 -16.82 -21.31 -3.31
N MET A 439 -16.02 -20.48 -2.61
CA MET A 439 -16.55 -19.56 -1.60
C MET A 439 -17.48 -18.48 -2.20
N LYS A 440 -17.15 -17.95 -3.38
CA LYS A 440 -18.02 -16.99 -4.09
C LYS A 440 -19.38 -17.61 -4.42
N GLU A 441 -19.42 -18.83 -4.96
CA GLU A 441 -20.67 -19.49 -5.33
C GLU A 441 -21.52 -19.86 -4.11
N VAL A 442 -20.92 -20.29 -3.00
CA VAL A 442 -21.62 -20.52 -1.71
C VAL A 442 -22.33 -19.24 -1.23
N ILE A 443 -21.68 -18.08 -1.37
CA ILE A 443 -22.23 -16.78 -1.00
C ILE A 443 -23.37 -16.38 -1.96
N LEU A 444 -23.16 -16.53 -3.27
CA LEU A 444 -24.17 -16.21 -4.29
C LEU A 444 -25.42 -17.09 -4.16
N ALA A 445 -25.24 -18.37 -3.83
CA ALA A 445 -26.31 -19.32 -3.58
C ALA A 445 -27.03 -19.10 -2.23
N LYS A 446 -26.59 -18.12 -1.41
CA LYS A 446 -27.14 -17.79 -0.08
C LYS A 446 -27.23 -18.98 0.88
N GLN A 447 -26.32 -19.95 0.75
CA GLN A 447 -26.30 -21.14 1.61
C GLN A 447 -25.74 -20.87 3.02
N THR A 448 -25.31 -19.63 3.29
CA THR A 448 -24.80 -19.18 4.59
C THR A 448 -25.73 -18.13 5.18
N SER A 449 -26.11 -18.31 6.45
CA SER A 449 -27.07 -17.43 7.14
C SER A 449 -26.44 -16.13 7.64
N ARG A 450 -25.13 -16.11 7.92
CA ARG A 450 -24.41 -14.94 8.43
C ARG A 450 -23.01 -14.85 7.80
N LEU A 451 -22.71 -13.69 7.23
CA LEU A 451 -21.37 -13.36 6.70
C LEU A 451 -20.69 -12.37 7.65
N PRO A 452 -19.53 -12.70 8.25
CA PRO A 452 -18.82 -11.78 9.13
C PRO A 452 -18.19 -10.65 8.30
N MET A 453 -18.64 -9.41 8.53
CA MET A 453 -18.13 -8.20 7.86
C MET A 453 -16.98 -7.56 8.65
N ASN A 454 -15.84 -8.25 8.71
CA ASN A 454 -14.63 -7.79 9.40
C ASN A 454 -13.68 -7.09 8.40
N HIS A 455 -14.06 -5.90 7.94
CA HIS A 455 -13.24 -5.12 7.00
C HIS A 455 -12.44 -4.04 7.73
N CYS A 456 -11.19 -3.82 7.29
CA CYS A 456 -10.45 -2.63 7.68
C CYS A 456 -11.20 -1.40 7.13
N ARG A 457 -11.44 -0.38 7.98
CA ARG A 457 -12.15 0.85 7.57
C ARG A 457 -11.31 1.77 6.68
N SER A 458 -10.04 1.43 6.45
CA SER A 458 -9.10 2.19 5.65
C SER A 458 -8.42 1.30 4.61
N PHE A 459 -8.08 1.88 3.46
CA PHE A 459 -7.34 1.22 2.40
C PHE A 459 -6.22 2.16 1.89
N PRO A 460 -5.09 1.61 1.41
CA PRO A 460 -3.98 2.42 0.92
C PRO A 460 -4.35 3.10 -0.40
N VAL A 461 -4.04 4.38 -0.52
CA VAL A 461 -4.25 5.21 -1.71
C VAL A 461 -2.96 6.00 -1.98
N LEU A 462 -2.64 6.24 -3.25
CA LEU A 462 -1.53 7.10 -3.63
C LEU A 462 -1.85 8.56 -3.26
N GLN A 463 -0.85 9.29 -2.77
CA GLN A 463 -0.97 10.69 -2.41
C GLN A 463 -0.07 11.53 -3.33
N ALA A 464 -0.53 12.73 -3.68
CA ALA A 464 0.28 13.68 -4.45
C ALA A 464 1.56 14.04 -3.67
N ASN A 465 2.70 14.00 -4.36
CA ASN A 465 4.01 14.41 -3.86
C ASN A 465 4.44 15.69 -4.60
N TYR A 466 5.06 16.63 -3.89
CA TYR A 466 5.56 17.88 -4.46
C TYR A 466 6.90 18.25 -3.85
N ASN A 467 7.79 18.79 -4.68
CA ASN A 467 9.09 19.28 -4.23
C ASN A 467 8.96 20.59 -3.44
N GLY A 468 9.91 20.82 -2.54
CA GLY A 468 10.02 22.09 -1.82
C GLY A 468 10.31 23.26 -2.75
N SER A 469 9.70 24.41 -2.49
CA SER A 469 9.89 25.63 -3.29
C SER A 469 11.14 26.43 -2.92
N VAL A 470 11.76 26.14 -1.77
CA VAL A 470 12.98 26.82 -1.32
C VAL A 470 14.18 26.25 -2.08
N PRO A 471 14.97 27.07 -2.80
CA PRO A 471 16.10 26.59 -3.56
C PRO A 471 17.21 26.06 -2.65
N VAL A 472 17.93 25.05 -3.14
CA VAL A 472 19.04 24.43 -2.40
C VAL A 472 20.26 25.36 -2.40
N VAL A 473 20.75 25.73 -1.21
CA VAL A 473 22.02 26.44 -1.07
C VAL A 473 23.17 25.44 -1.17
N ARG A 474 23.91 25.47 -2.29
CA ARG A 474 25.11 24.65 -2.46
C ARG A 474 26.33 25.40 -1.95
N ALA A 475 26.74 25.14 -0.71
CA ALA A 475 28.01 25.65 -0.20
C ALA A 475 29.14 25.01 -1.00
N GLN A 476 29.87 25.79 -1.82
CA GLN A 476 31.08 25.29 -2.45
C GLN A 476 32.15 25.09 -1.36
N PRO A 477 32.63 23.86 -1.13
CA PRO A 477 33.71 23.65 -0.18
C PRO A 477 34.98 24.27 -0.76
N THR A 478 35.31 25.49 -0.32
CA THR A 478 36.61 26.11 -0.58
C THR A 478 37.67 25.36 0.25
N ARG A 479 38.05 24.17 -0.23
CA ARG A 479 39.15 23.39 0.35
C ARG A 479 40.46 24.12 0.05
N LYS A 480 40.84 25.07 0.91
CA LYS A 480 42.23 25.57 0.96
C LYS A 480 43.11 24.37 1.32
N ARG A 481 43.72 23.73 0.31
CA ARG A 481 44.80 22.76 0.52
C ARG A 481 45.93 23.48 1.23
N LYS A 482 46.05 23.30 2.55
CA LYS A 482 47.29 23.64 3.27
C LYS A 482 48.37 22.67 2.78
N HIS A 483 49.22 23.11 1.88
CA HIS A 483 50.50 22.43 1.65
C HIS A 483 51.33 22.58 2.93
N LYS A 484 51.46 21.50 3.70
CA LYS A 484 52.63 21.31 4.56
C LYS A 484 53.81 21.04 3.61
N ARG A 485 54.71 22.01 3.47
CA ARG A 485 56.08 21.70 3.05
C ARG A 485 56.86 21.33 4.31
N VAL A 486 57.49 20.15 4.20
CA VAL A 486 58.46 19.55 5.11
C VAL A 486 59.67 20.45 5.26
#